data_AF-A0A2N5EQ29-F1
#
_entry.id   AF-A0A2N5EQ29-F1
#
_cell.length_a   1.000
_cell.length_b   1.000
_cell.length_c   1.000
_cell.angle_alpha   90.00
_cell.angle_beta   90.00
_cell.angle_gamma   90.00
#
_symmetry.space_group_name_H-M   'P 1'
#
loop_
_entity.id
_entity.type
_entity.pdbx_description
1 polymer ?
#
loop_
_entity_poly.entity_id
_entity_poly.type
_entity_poly.pdbx_seq_one_letter_code
_entity_poly.pdbx_strand_id
1 'polypeptide(L)'
;MGYRPNIDGLGLALSSDKTTTGARLIASIPLSQVNIHGSGVIRIGDKTTPCPVCGKPGIVVEGAKEYRRSFMGVQVAVDRCEVACDCPRGSNRIIAPLGQWLGSGPSPEQVAREKHAATLAAQQTEREAQAQQQAEARERSRVFAKSCLRGEGCNDAGDAPEPHTHFAEMGIFWAAPDTDVPQHAQAAKKNPPAPEDIPKPKKRGALYRWLNGNHEERDYQAAVAVAAAAVRAQAATAGAAVLEQVAGRFATYGTWAVRGAGIAAGGVGAPVAGLLVGMMPGQLNDGEQDFIDRMRAEQMRSAPSRVRFTWESDAQGNPVPRGWHTPPGKDNVRVRKMAWDNSRQAYTFTTEEENPITIIWTPDHSGVHVPSNTGNQNRPILPNPVMVDPLPDSTGIKATTSPAPEEKSFADYILILPVADIPPIYIYLSKPPVAFLDVELYSDFKRRSRQGKYEADHMPSAAAVKAYLKANYPDMTPEDIELASQDVAAIVIPKEIHQTLSETYGGRNTAAQIERDSRNLRAALDRNLDAIKPALKDHGATDAQIEAVKAKMHKLNSEMGLYR
;
A
#
# COMPACT_ATOMS: atom_id res chain seq x y z
N MET A 1 -62.23 11.75 18.02
CA MET A 1 -61.37 12.91 18.33
C MET A 1 -61.14 13.67 17.04
N GLY A 2 -61.04 14.99 17.09
CA GLY A 2 -61.03 15.83 15.90
C GLY A 2 -60.70 17.27 16.24
N TYR A 3 -60.61 18.11 15.21
CA TYR A 3 -60.42 19.54 15.37
C TYR A 3 -61.72 20.22 15.79
N ARG A 4 -61.59 21.32 16.54
CA ARG A 4 -62.72 22.16 16.95
C ARG A 4 -63.59 22.55 15.74
N PRO A 5 -64.92 22.36 15.79
CA PRO A 5 -65.81 22.76 14.71
C PRO A 5 -65.71 24.26 14.40
N ASN A 6 -65.72 24.57 13.10
CA ASN A 6 -65.75 25.94 12.60
C ASN A 6 -67.19 26.44 12.48
N ILE A 7 -67.52 27.51 13.21
CA ILE A 7 -68.75 28.28 13.05
C ILE A 7 -68.36 29.66 12.55
N ASP A 8 -68.55 29.88 11.25
CA ASP A 8 -68.40 31.18 10.57
C ASP A 8 -67.04 31.86 10.81
N GLY A 9 -65.97 31.07 10.82
CA GLY A 9 -64.59 31.53 11.02
C GLY A 9 -64.14 31.57 12.49
N LEU A 10 -65.00 31.16 13.43
CA LEU A 10 -64.70 31.09 14.85
C LEU A 10 -64.88 29.65 15.38
N GLY A 11 -64.15 29.31 16.44
CA GLY A 11 -64.28 27.98 17.05
C GLY A 11 -65.53 27.87 17.89
N LEU A 12 -66.27 26.75 17.77
CA LEU A 12 -67.40 26.45 18.64
C LEU A 12 -66.96 26.37 20.10
N ALA A 13 -67.67 27.05 21.01
CA ALA A 13 -67.41 26.98 22.44
C ALA A 13 -67.93 25.67 23.05
N LEU A 14 -67.09 25.02 23.86
CA LEU A 14 -67.36 23.74 24.50
C LEU A 14 -67.14 23.82 26.02
N SER A 15 -67.74 22.91 26.79
CA SER A 15 -67.61 22.87 28.26
C SER A 15 -66.19 22.59 28.76
N SER A 16 -65.27 22.17 27.87
CA SER A 16 -63.84 22.06 28.15
C SER A 16 -63.13 23.42 28.20
N ASP A 17 -63.75 24.46 27.63
CA ASP A 17 -63.13 25.76 27.42
C ASP A 17 -63.26 26.65 28.65
N LYS A 18 -62.45 27.72 28.63
CA LYS A 18 -62.42 28.72 29.68
C LYS A 18 -62.74 30.09 29.11
N THR A 19 -63.12 30.99 30.00
CA THR A 19 -63.21 32.40 29.67
C THR A 19 -61.87 33.10 29.90
N THR A 20 -61.71 34.36 29.48
CA THR A 20 -60.52 35.19 29.69
C THR A 20 -60.20 35.42 31.16
N THR A 21 -61.19 35.32 32.05
CA THR A 21 -60.99 35.36 33.50
C THR A 21 -60.61 34.00 34.11
N GLY A 22 -60.63 32.93 33.31
CA GLY A 22 -60.31 31.56 33.74
C GLY A 22 -61.52 30.74 34.23
N ALA A 23 -62.74 31.28 34.18
CA ALA A 23 -63.95 30.55 34.54
C ALA A 23 -64.24 29.42 33.53
N ARG A 24 -64.76 28.28 34.00
CA ARG A 24 -65.13 27.14 33.13
C ARG A 24 -66.56 27.27 32.65
N LEU A 25 -66.80 26.94 31.39
CA LEU A 25 -68.15 26.93 30.81
C LEU A 25 -68.93 25.68 31.22
N ILE A 26 -70.22 25.84 31.51
CA ILE A 26 -71.13 24.79 31.97
C ILE A 26 -72.27 24.68 30.96
N ALA A 27 -72.25 23.63 30.15
CA ALA A 27 -73.28 23.36 29.16
C ALA A 27 -74.62 23.05 29.84
N SER A 28 -75.70 23.66 29.36
CA SER A 28 -77.06 23.30 29.81
C SER A 28 -77.57 21.99 29.24
N ILE A 29 -76.98 21.52 28.12
CA ILE A 29 -77.34 20.25 27.48
C ILE A 29 -76.51 19.12 28.11
N PRO A 30 -77.14 18.01 28.55
CA PRO A 30 -76.42 16.84 29.03
C PRO A 30 -75.50 16.25 27.95
N LEU A 31 -74.28 15.85 28.33
CA LEU A 31 -73.30 15.24 27.42
C LEU A 31 -73.82 14.00 26.69
N SER A 32 -74.76 13.27 27.30
CA SER A 32 -75.41 12.08 26.72
C SER A 32 -76.30 12.40 25.53
N GLN A 33 -76.81 13.63 25.44
CA GLN A 33 -77.62 14.06 24.29
C GLN A 33 -76.74 14.58 23.17
N VAL A 34 -75.79 15.48 23.51
CA VAL A 34 -74.93 16.13 22.53
C VAL A 34 -73.59 16.43 23.16
N ASN A 35 -72.53 15.95 22.51
CA ASN A 35 -71.18 16.33 22.84
C ASN A 35 -70.31 16.36 21.57
N ILE A 36 -69.29 17.22 21.60
CA ILE A 36 -68.21 17.25 20.62
C ILE A 36 -66.98 16.72 21.32
N HIS A 37 -66.56 15.52 20.92
CA HIS A 37 -65.39 14.83 21.48
C HIS A 37 -65.42 14.74 23.02
N GLY A 38 -66.60 14.46 23.59
CA GLY A 38 -66.80 14.34 25.04
C GLY A 38 -67.06 15.66 25.79
N SER A 39 -67.09 16.81 25.09
CA SER A 39 -67.40 18.12 25.68
C SER A 39 -68.76 18.65 25.23
N GLY A 40 -69.50 19.27 26.14
CA GLY A 40 -70.84 19.78 25.88
C GLY A 40 -70.81 21.07 25.08
N VAL A 41 -71.78 21.27 24.19
CA VAL A 41 -71.88 22.47 23.37
C VAL A 41 -72.40 23.63 24.22
N ILE A 42 -71.71 24.77 24.17
CA ILE A 42 -72.09 25.98 24.90
C ILE A 42 -73.01 26.86 24.03
N ARG A 43 -74.05 27.39 24.66
CA ARG A 43 -75.08 28.23 24.02
C ARG A 43 -75.32 29.51 24.81
N ILE A 44 -76.00 30.47 24.20
CA ILE A 44 -76.47 31.66 24.93
C ILE A 44 -77.32 31.21 26.13
N GLY A 45 -77.08 31.82 27.29
CA GLY A 45 -77.74 31.51 28.55
C GLY A 45 -77.04 30.44 29.40
N ASP A 46 -76.06 29.72 28.84
CA ASP A 46 -75.24 28.78 29.61
C ASP A 46 -74.40 29.52 30.65
N LYS A 47 -74.14 28.85 31.77
CA LYS A 47 -73.47 29.44 32.92
C LYS A 47 -71.99 29.11 32.92
N THR A 48 -71.21 29.85 33.70
CA THR A 48 -69.86 29.48 34.08
C THR A 48 -69.78 29.08 35.55
N THR A 49 -68.67 28.46 35.95
CA THR A 49 -68.23 28.50 37.35
C THR A 49 -68.09 29.96 37.82
N PRO A 50 -68.04 30.24 39.14
CA PRO A 50 -67.72 31.57 39.65
C PRO A 50 -66.49 32.16 38.94
N CYS A 51 -66.64 33.41 38.47
CA CYS A 51 -65.58 34.16 37.81
C CYS A 51 -64.41 34.34 38.80
N PRO A 52 -63.18 33.95 38.45
CA PRO A 52 -62.03 34.12 39.35
C PRO A 52 -61.71 35.57 39.72
N VAL A 53 -62.23 36.56 38.96
CA VAL A 53 -62.00 37.99 39.20
C VAL A 53 -63.05 38.60 40.13
N CYS A 54 -64.35 38.38 39.89
CA CYS A 54 -65.44 39.00 40.68
C CYS A 54 -66.20 38.03 41.60
N GLY A 55 -65.89 36.73 41.56
CA GLY A 55 -66.49 35.71 42.42
C GLY A 55 -67.93 35.31 42.09
N LYS A 56 -68.57 35.91 41.08
CA LYS A 56 -69.95 35.56 40.66
C LYS A 56 -69.97 34.61 39.47
N PRO A 57 -70.96 33.68 39.38
CA PRO A 57 -71.19 32.90 38.17
C PRO A 57 -71.48 33.81 36.98
N GLY A 58 -70.84 33.55 35.84
CA GLY A 58 -71.11 34.24 34.59
C GLY A 58 -72.24 33.58 33.79
N ILE A 59 -72.81 34.34 32.84
CA ILE A 59 -73.79 33.87 31.85
C ILE A 59 -73.29 34.25 30.46
N VAL A 60 -73.31 33.31 29.53
CA VAL A 60 -72.99 33.59 28.12
C VAL A 60 -74.10 34.42 27.49
N VAL A 61 -73.78 35.63 27.03
CA VAL A 61 -74.78 36.60 26.53
C VAL A 61 -74.69 36.85 25.04
N GLU A 62 -73.65 36.34 24.39
CA GLU A 62 -73.40 36.48 22.95
C GLU A 62 -73.30 35.09 22.30
N GLY A 63 -73.80 34.95 21.08
CA GLY A 63 -73.73 33.72 20.29
C GLY A 63 -73.26 33.98 18.86
N ALA A 64 -73.23 32.93 18.05
CA ALA A 64 -72.85 33.03 16.64
C ALA A 64 -73.75 34.04 15.89
N LYS A 65 -73.13 34.84 15.02
CA LYS A 65 -73.79 35.98 14.35
C LYS A 65 -74.93 35.59 13.41
N GLU A 66 -74.92 34.38 12.87
CA GLU A 66 -75.97 33.90 11.97
C GLU A 66 -77.04 33.10 12.75
N TYR A 67 -78.30 33.58 12.72
CA TYR A 67 -79.42 33.02 13.50
C TYR A 67 -79.69 31.53 13.22
N ARG A 68 -79.27 31.00 12.07
CA ARG A 68 -79.42 29.57 11.72
C ARG A 68 -78.45 28.64 12.46
N ARG A 69 -77.47 29.17 13.19
CA ARG A 69 -76.51 28.39 14.01
C ARG A 69 -77.04 28.16 15.43
N SER A 70 -78.29 27.72 15.51
CA SER A 70 -78.95 27.38 16.77
C SER A 70 -78.92 25.87 17.00
N PHE A 71 -78.68 25.46 18.23
CA PHE A 71 -78.87 24.08 18.66
C PHE A 71 -80.04 24.00 19.64
N MET A 72 -81.06 23.22 19.29
CA MET A 72 -82.35 23.17 20.00
C MET A 72 -82.98 24.57 20.19
N GLY A 73 -82.98 25.37 19.13
CA GLY A 73 -83.61 26.71 19.11
C GLY A 73 -82.82 27.81 19.82
N VAL A 74 -81.64 27.52 20.41
CA VAL A 74 -80.78 28.51 21.08
C VAL A 74 -79.45 28.64 20.33
N GLN A 75 -79.01 29.87 20.06
CA GLN A 75 -77.74 30.12 19.38
C GLN A 75 -76.56 29.54 20.15
N VAL A 76 -75.65 28.88 19.42
CA VAL A 76 -74.40 28.38 20.01
C VAL A 76 -73.43 29.54 20.26
N ALA A 77 -72.61 29.42 21.29
CA ALA A 77 -71.54 30.37 21.56
C ALA A 77 -70.27 29.97 20.81
N VAL A 78 -69.47 30.96 20.43
CA VAL A 78 -68.22 30.78 19.69
C VAL A 78 -67.07 31.52 20.38
N ASP A 79 -65.85 31.35 19.88
CA ASP A 79 -64.68 32.09 20.34
C ASP A 79 -64.98 33.60 20.45
N ARG A 80 -64.50 34.22 21.54
CA ARG A 80 -64.65 35.64 21.86
C ARG A 80 -66.05 36.11 22.22
N CYS A 81 -67.07 35.26 22.23
CA CYS A 81 -68.40 35.63 22.74
C CYS A 81 -68.31 36.12 24.20
N GLU A 82 -69.06 37.18 24.51
CA GLU A 82 -69.08 37.79 25.84
C GLU A 82 -69.78 36.91 26.89
N VAL A 83 -69.19 36.90 28.09
CA VAL A 83 -69.75 36.27 29.30
C VAL A 83 -70.00 37.36 30.34
N ALA A 84 -71.26 37.66 30.60
CA ALA A 84 -71.67 38.65 31.58
C ALA A 84 -71.49 38.13 33.01
N CYS A 85 -70.84 38.92 33.85
CA CYS A 85 -70.70 38.76 35.31
C CYS A 85 -70.48 40.17 35.90
N ASP A 86 -70.13 40.29 37.19
CA ASP A 86 -69.87 41.60 37.83
C ASP A 86 -68.57 42.31 37.34
N CYS A 87 -67.85 41.74 36.37
CA CYS A 87 -66.73 42.43 35.72
C CYS A 87 -67.23 43.45 34.69
N PRO A 88 -66.43 44.48 34.32
CA PRO A 88 -66.79 45.42 33.27
C PRO A 88 -67.21 44.71 31.97
N ARG A 89 -68.27 45.20 31.30
CA ARG A 89 -68.77 44.58 30.06
C ARG A 89 -67.65 44.45 29.02
N GLY A 90 -67.67 43.33 28.30
CA GLY A 90 -66.68 42.98 27.28
C GLY A 90 -65.32 42.48 27.81
N SER A 91 -65.05 42.52 29.12
CA SER A 91 -63.78 42.07 29.72
C SER A 91 -63.65 40.55 29.87
N ASN A 92 -64.79 39.85 29.95
CA ASN A 92 -64.84 38.40 30.09
C ASN A 92 -65.39 37.77 28.80
N ARG A 93 -64.55 37.02 28.07
CA ARG A 93 -64.88 36.42 26.77
C ARG A 93 -64.49 34.96 26.73
N ILE A 94 -65.19 34.16 25.93
CA ILE A 94 -64.86 32.74 25.73
C ILE A 94 -63.53 32.61 24.97
N ILE A 95 -62.68 31.66 25.37
CA ILE A 95 -61.46 31.25 24.67
C ILE A 95 -61.71 29.86 24.06
N ALA A 96 -62.03 29.83 22.77
CA ALA A 96 -62.29 28.62 22.00
C ALA A 96 -61.61 28.70 20.61
N PRO A 97 -60.27 28.75 20.54
CA PRO A 97 -59.55 29.03 19.31
C PRO A 97 -59.87 28.02 18.21
N LEU A 98 -60.15 28.52 17.01
CA LEU A 98 -60.36 27.69 15.82
C LEU A 98 -59.07 26.93 15.45
N GLY A 99 -59.20 25.71 14.95
CA GLY A 99 -58.05 24.87 14.56
C GLY A 99 -57.38 24.13 15.73
N GLN A 100 -57.90 24.25 16.94
CA GLN A 100 -57.42 23.47 18.08
C GLN A 100 -57.80 21.99 17.96
N TRP A 101 -56.83 21.09 18.15
CA TRP A 101 -57.07 19.64 18.28
C TRP A 101 -57.64 19.31 19.65
N LEU A 102 -58.76 18.57 19.70
CA LEU A 102 -59.49 18.24 20.94
C LEU A 102 -59.29 16.77 21.38
N GLY A 103 -58.31 16.06 20.81
CA GLY A 103 -58.00 14.69 21.20
C GLY A 103 -57.01 14.58 22.36
N SER A 104 -56.97 13.43 23.04
CA SER A 104 -56.07 13.13 24.17
C SER A 104 -54.63 12.79 23.77
N GLY A 105 -54.33 12.70 22.46
CA GLY A 105 -52.99 12.44 21.91
C GLY A 105 -52.57 13.50 20.88
N PRO A 106 -51.39 13.34 20.25
CA PRO A 106 -50.91 14.30 19.25
C PRO A 106 -51.89 14.42 18.08
N SER A 107 -51.97 15.60 17.47
CA SER A 107 -52.81 15.83 16.31
C SER A 107 -52.30 15.03 15.09
N PRO A 108 -53.16 14.72 14.10
CA PRO A 108 -52.72 14.08 12.86
C PRO A 108 -51.60 14.84 12.16
N GLU A 109 -51.61 16.18 12.23
CA GLU A 109 -50.51 17.01 11.72
C GLU A 109 -49.21 16.81 12.49
N GLN A 110 -49.25 16.70 13.81
CA GLN A 110 -48.07 16.43 14.63
C GLN A 110 -47.49 15.04 14.29
N VAL A 111 -48.34 14.02 14.21
CA VAL A 111 -47.92 12.66 13.83
C VAL A 111 -47.33 12.64 12.42
N ALA A 112 -47.93 13.36 11.47
CA ALA A 112 -47.41 13.46 10.11
C ALA A 112 -46.05 14.16 10.06
N ARG A 113 -45.87 15.25 10.83
CA ARG A 113 -44.59 15.96 10.93
C ARG A 113 -43.51 15.10 11.57
N GLU A 114 -43.82 14.41 12.66
CA GLU A 114 -42.88 13.51 13.35
C GLU A 114 -42.46 12.35 12.44
N LYS A 115 -43.41 11.73 11.74
CA LYS A 115 -43.10 10.69 10.74
C LYS A 115 -42.22 11.24 9.62
N HIS A 116 -42.51 12.43 9.09
CA HIS A 116 -41.70 13.03 8.05
C HIS A 116 -40.28 13.36 8.54
N ALA A 117 -40.14 13.92 9.75
CA ALA A 117 -38.85 14.18 10.36
C ALA A 117 -38.06 12.89 10.60
N ALA A 118 -38.70 11.82 11.06
CA ALA A 118 -38.09 10.51 11.23
C ALA A 118 -37.61 9.93 9.89
N THR A 119 -38.40 10.06 8.82
CA THR A 119 -37.99 9.62 7.47
C THR A 119 -36.78 10.41 6.96
N LEU A 120 -36.75 11.74 7.13
CA LEU A 120 -35.61 12.55 6.73
C LEU A 120 -34.34 12.21 7.52
N ALA A 121 -34.48 11.98 8.83
CA ALA A 121 -33.37 11.53 9.67
C ALA A 121 -32.83 10.16 9.23
N ALA A 122 -33.71 9.20 8.91
CA ALA A 122 -33.30 7.89 8.39
C ALA A 122 -32.56 8.01 7.05
N GLN A 123 -33.08 8.83 6.12
CA GLN A 123 -32.42 9.08 4.83
C GLN A 123 -31.05 9.76 5.01
N GLN A 124 -30.91 10.66 5.98
CA GLN A 124 -29.63 11.29 6.28
C GLN A 124 -28.63 10.26 6.82
N THR A 125 -29.03 9.41 7.78
CA THR A 125 -28.19 8.34 8.31
C THR A 125 -27.75 7.36 7.20
N GLU A 126 -28.65 6.99 6.28
CA GLU A 126 -28.30 6.13 5.14
C GLU A 126 -27.28 6.79 4.20
N ARG A 127 -27.44 8.10 3.93
CA ARG A 127 -26.48 8.85 3.10
C ARG A 127 -25.12 8.96 3.77
N GLU A 128 -25.09 9.23 5.08
CA GLU A 128 -23.86 9.29 5.86
C GLU A 128 -23.15 7.92 5.88
N ALA A 129 -23.90 6.82 6.06
CA ALA A 129 -23.36 5.46 5.98
C ALA A 129 -22.82 5.12 4.59
N GLN A 130 -23.53 5.48 3.52
CA GLN A 130 -23.05 5.30 2.14
C GLN A 130 -21.79 6.13 1.85
N ALA A 131 -21.76 7.39 2.31
CA ALA A 131 -20.59 8.25 2.16
C ALA A 131 -19.38 7.69 2.92
N GLN A 132 -19.59 7.15 4.13
CA GLN A 132 -18.54 6.48 4.88
C GLN A 132 -18.04 5.22 4.16
N GLN A 133 -18.95 4.39 3.64
CA GLN A 133 -18.57 3.19 2.89
C GLN A 133 -17.77 3.54 1.62
N GLN A 134 -18.15 4.61 0.91
CA GLN A 134 -17.42 5.10 -0.25
C GLN A 134 -16.03 5.65 0.15
N ALA A 135 -15.92 6.37 1.27
CA ALA A 135 -14.65 6.86 1.77
C ALA A 135 -13.71 5.72 2.18
N GLU A 136 -14.22 4.69 2.85
CA GLU A 136 -13.46 3.49 3.21
C GLU A 136 -13.02 2.69 1.98
N ALA A 137 -13.89 2.57 0.97
CA ALA A 137 -13.53 1.95 -0.31
C ALA A 137 -12.42 2.74 -1.02
N ARG A 138 -12.49 4.08 -1.01
CA ARG A 138 -11.44 4.96 -1.55
C ARG A 138 -10.13 4.85 -0.77
N GLU A 139 -10.17 4.64 0.55
CA GLU A 139 -8.98 4.34 1.37
C GLU A 139 -8.32 3.03 0.97
N ARG A 140 -9.12 1.98 0.77
CA ARG A 140 -8.61 0.68 0.32
C ARG A 140 -8.09 0.68 -1.11
N SER A 141 -8.56 1.60 -1.96
CA SER A 141 -8.15 1.67 -3.36
C SER A 141 -6.90 2.52 -3.61
N ARG A 142 -6.32 3.16 -2.58
CA ARG A 142 -5.10 3.96 -2.76
C ARG A 142 -3.93 3.10 -3.24
N VAL A 143 -3.05 3.68 -4.05
CA VAL A 143 -1.87 3.02 -4.61
C VAL A 143 -0.58 3.83 -4.41
N PHE A 144 0.53 3.13 -4.28
CA PHE A 144 1.87 3.70 -4.12
C PHE A 144 2.39 4.35 -5.39
N ALA A 145 2.03 3.82 -6.55
CA ALA A 145 2.38 4.39 -7.85
C ALA A 145 1.32 3.99 -8.89
N LYS A 146 0.98 4.92 -9.76
CA LYS A 146 0.15 4.73 -10.95
C LYS A 146 0.62 5.65 -12.07
N SER A 147 0.21 5.35 -13.30
CA SER A 147 0.51 6.20 -14.45
C SER A 147 -0.19 7.54 -14.29
N CYS A 148 0.52 8.63 -14.56
CA CYS A 148 -0.05 9.98 -14.62
C CYS A 148 -1.04 10.16 -15.79
N LEU A 149 -1.14 9.18 -16.69
CA LEU A 149 -2.20 9.13 -17.70
C LEU A 149 -3.53 8.62 -17.13
N ARG A 150 -3.53 8.05 -15.91
CA ARG A 150 -4.73 7.65 -15.18
C ARG A 150 -5.14 8.82 -14.29
N GLY A 151 -6.21 9.52 -14.68
CA GLY A 151 -6.70 10.70 -13.95
C GLY A 151 -7.13 10.41 -12.50
N GLU A 152 -7.46 11.47 -11.77
CA GLU A 152 -7.85 11.37 -10.34
C GLU A 152 -8.95 10.33 -10.13
N GLY A 153 -8.74 9.43 -9.16
CA GLY A 153 -9.69 8.37 -8.82
C GLY A 153 -9.69 7.16 -9.76
N CYS A 154 -8.94 7.19 -10.88
CA CYS A 154 -8.65 6.02 -11.69
C CYS A 154 -7.32 5.42 -11.25
N ASN A 155 -7.39 4.25 -10.62
CA ASN A 155 -6.24 3.49 -10.19
C ASN A 155 -6.09 2.21 -11.02
N ASP A 156 -6.59 2.14 -12.24
CA ASP A 156 -6.51 0.92 -13.04
C ASP A 156 -5.09 0.67 -13.55
N ALA A 157 -4.72 -0.62 -13.65
CA ALA A 157 -3.48 -1.02 -14.28
C ALA A 157 -3.53 -0.71 -15.79
N GLY A 158 -2.37 -0.42 -16.39
CA GLY A 158 -2.26 -0.25 -17.83
C GLY A 158 -2.49 -1.56 -18.59
N ASP A 159 -3.12 -1.44 -19.75
CA ASP A 159 -3.40 -2.52 -20.70
C ASP A 159 -2.57 -2.41 -21.99
N ALA A 160 -1.77 -1.35 -22.12
CA ALA A 160 -0.86 -1.10 -23.24
C ALA A 160 0.52 -0.66 -22.73
N PRO A 161 1.61 -0.91 -23.47
CA PRO A 161 2.94 -0.49 -23.07
C PRO A 161 3.08 1.03 -22.95
N GLU A 162 3.71 1.50 -21.86
CA GLU A 162 4.01 2.91 -21.64
C GLU A 162 5.37 3.11 -20.93
N PRO A 163 6.05 4.27 -21.07
CA PRO A 163 7.34 4.47 -20.45
C PRO A 163 7.22 4.64 -18.92
N HIS A 164 8.22 4.14 -18.18
CA HIS A 164 8.27 4.30 -16.72
C HIS A 164 8.19 5.75 -16.23
N THR A 165 8.52 6.72 -17.09
CA THR A 165 8.44 8.16 -16.79
C THR A 165 7.01 8.63 -16.49
N HIS A 166 5.98 7.86 -16.87
CA HIS A 166 4.61 8.12 -16.45
C HIS A 166 4.31 7.70 -15.01
N PHE A 167 5.19 6.94 -14.37
CA PHE A 167 4.99 6.44 -13.00
C PHE A 167 5.89 7.16 -11.99
N ALA A 168 7.12 7.48 -12.38
CA ALA A 168 8.11 8.08 -11.50
C ALA A 168 9.43 8.36 -12.24
N GLU A 169 10.29 9.15 -11.61
CA GLU A 169 11.71 9.12 -11.96
C GLU A 169 12.37 7.81 -11.49
N MET A 170 13.24 7.27 -12.34
CA MET A 170 13.97 6.03 -12.08
C MET A 170 15.48 6.25 -12.09
N GLY A 171 16.18 5.48 -11.27
CA GLY A 171 17.63 5.36 -11.20
C GLY A 171 18.01 3.88 -11.25
N ILE A 172 19.07 3.56 -11.97
CA ILE A 172 19.62 2.20 -12.04
C ILE A 172 21.01 2.25 -11.44
N PHE A 173 21.24 1.37 -10.48
CA PHE A 173 22.45 1.33 -9.69
C PHE A 173 23.14 -0.02 -9.85
N TRP A 174 24.46 0.02 -9.97
CA TRP A 174 25.32 -1.15 -10.05
C TRP A 174 26.19 -1.23 -8.80
N ALA A 175 26.25 -2.40 -8.17
CA ALA A 175 27.18 -2.68 -7.09
C ALA A 175 28.56 -3.02 -7.68
N ALA A 176 29.51 -2.10 -7.61
CA ALA A 176 30.87 -2.35 -8.10
C ALA A 176 31.54 -3.45 -7.25
N PRO A 177 32.18 -4.47 -7.87
CA PRO A 177 32.95 -5.45 -7.10
C PRO A 177 34.13 -4.76 -6.43
N ASP A 178 34.49 -5.23 -5.22
CA ASP A 178 35.75 -4.85 -4.57
C ASP A 178 36.90 -5.24 -5.52
N THR A 179 37.59 -4.25 -6.07
CA THR A 179 38.65 -4.47 -7.04
C THR A 179 39.95 -4.74 -6.29
N ASP A 180 40.23 -6.02 -6.00
CA ASP A 180 41.56 -6.49 -5.61
C ASP A 180 42.54 -6.60 -6.81
N VAL A 181 42.14 -6.15 -8.00
CA VAL A 181 43.03 -6.08 -9.17
C VAL A 181 43.65 -4.68 -9.23
N PRO A 182 44.98 -4.53 -9.08
CA PRO A 182 45.64 -3.24 -9.29
C PRO A 182 45.55 -2.89 -10.78
N GLN A 183 44.57 -2.07 -11.14
CA GLN A 183 44.52 -1.45 -12.46
C GLN A 183 45.64 -0.40 -12.52
N HIS A 184 46.80 -0.82 -13.03
CA HIS A 184 47.93 0.04 -13.36
C HIS A 184 47.58 0.96 -14.55
N ALA A 185 46.73 1.97 -14.34
CA ALA A 185 46.55 3.06 -15.30
C ALA A 185 45.98 4.33 -14.63
N GLN A 186 46.89 5.21 -14.22
CA GLN A 186 46.79 6.67 -14.23
C GLN A 186 45.45 7.34 -13.85
N ALA A 187 45.11 7.28 -12.58
CA ALA A 187 44.74 8.46 -11.79
C ALA A 187 44.86 8.05 -10.32
N ALA A 188 45.69 8.74 -9.55
CA ALA A 188 45.83 8.48 -8.12
C ALA A 188 44.44 8.51 -7.46
N LYS A 189 43.92 7.35 -7.03
CA LYS A 189 42.80 7.26 -6.09
C LYS A 189 43.28 7.93 -4.80
N LYS A 190 43.12 9.25 -4.70
CA LYS A 190 43.29 9.95 -3.44
C LYS A 190 42.09 9.55 -2.59
N ASN A 191 42.33 8.73 -1.57
CA ASN A 191 41.43 8.69 -0.44
C ASN A 191 41.12 10.14 -0.03
N PRO A 192 39.88 10.46 0.37
CA PRO A 192 39.57 11.77 0.91
C PRO A 192 40.60 12.10 2.01
N PRO A 193 41.17 13.31 2.02
CA PRO A 193 42.17 13.69 3.02
C PRO A 193 41.57 13.51 4.40
N ALA A 194 42.37 13.03 5.36
CA ALA A 194 41.89 12.91 6.72
C ALA A 194 41.52 14.32 7.24
N PRO A 195 40.52 14.45 8.13
CA PRO A 195 40.12 15.75 8.69
C PRO A 195 41.30 16.56 9.25
N GLU A 196 42.28 15.87 9.83
CA GLU A 196 43.54 16.41 10.36
C GLU A 196 44.51 16.94 9.30
N ASP A 197 44.42 16.48 8.06
CA ASP A 197 45.30 16.87 6.95
C ASP A 197 44.84 18.16 6.24
N ILE A 198 43.67 18.68 6.59
CA ILE A 198 43.13 19.89 5.96
C ILE A 198 43.90 21.12 6.46
N PRO A 199 44.50 21.92 5.56
CA PRO A 199 45.28 23.10 5.96
C PRO A 199 44.44 24.14 6.70
N LYS A 200 44.88 24.52 7.90
CA LYS A 200 44.24 25.57 8.70
C LYS A 200 44.37 26.94 8.03
N PRO A 201 43.35 27.81 8.11
CA PRO A 201 43.41 29.15 7.56
C PRO A 201 44.48 29.99 8.28
N LYS A 202 45.01 31.00 7.59
CA LYS A 202 45.98 31.93 8.18
C LYS A 202 45.30 32.74 9.30
N LYS A 203 45.99 32.96 10.42
CA LYS A 203 45.46 33.79 11.51
C LYS A 203 45.31 35.25 11.04
N ARG A 204 44.06 35.70 10.82
CA ARG A 204 43.74 37.08 10.45
C ARG A 204 43.40 37.93 11.68
N GLY A 205 43.79 39.21 11.65
CA GLY A 205 43.47 40.18 12.72
C GLY A 205 41.98 40.50 12.82
N ALA A 206 41.55 41.10 13.93
CA ALA A 206 40.14 41.42 14.19
C ALA A 206 39.53 42.37 13.15
N LEU A 207 40.29 43.37 12.69
CA LEU A 207 39.85 44.35 11.70
C LEU A 207 39.58 43.71 10.32
N TYR A 208 40.43 42.78 9.88
CA TYR A 208 40.26 42.06 8.61
C TYR A 208 39.01 41.19 8.63
N ARG A 209 38.76 40.49 9.74
CA ARG A 209 37.54 39.66 9.92
C ARG A 209 36.27 40.50 9.99
N TRP A 210 36.36 41.73 10.50
CA TRP A 210 35.23 42.66 10.54
C TRP A 210 34.88 43.20 9.15
N LEU A 211 35.87 43.54 8.32
CA LEU A 211 35.65 44.05 6.95
C LEU A 211 35.25 42.97 5.94
N ASN A 212 35.85 41.77 6.04
CA ASN A 212 35.74 40.75 5.01
C ASN A 212 34.97 39.50 5.47
N GLY A 213 34.48 39.47 6.71
CA GLY A 213 33.81 38.31 7.28
C GLY A 213 34.76 37.14 7.63
N ASN A 214 34.17 36.06 8.13
CA ASN A 214 34.88 34.84 8.55
C ASN A 214 34.79 33.72 7.50
N HIS A 215 34.79 34.04 6.20
CA HIS A 215 34.63 33.04 5.13
C HIS A 215 35.75 31.99 5.16
N GLU A 216 37.03 32.38 5.32
CA GLU A 216 38.16 31.43 5.39
C GLU A 216 38.01 30.37 6.51
N GLU A 217 37.49 30.76 7.68
CA GLU A 217 37.26 29.83 8.80
C GLU A 217 36.02 28.96 8.55
N ARG A 218 34.95 29.53 7.99
CA ARG A 218 33.74 28.78 7.63
C ARG A 218 34.04 27.72 6.57
N ASP A 219 34.82 28.07 5.55
CA ASP A 219 35.22 27.17 4.48
C ASP A 219 36.12 26.04 5.01
N TYR A 220 37.05 26.35 5.92
CA TYR A 220 37.86 25.35 6.61
C TYR A 220 37.01 24.37 7.43
N GLN A 221 36.08 24.87 8.26
CA GLN A 221 35.20 24.01 9.06
C GLN A 221 34.29 23.15 8.16
N ALA A 222 33.80 23.71 7.05
CA ALA A 222 33.03 22.96 6.05
C ALA A 222 33.88 21.85 5.41
N ALA A 223 35.12 22.14 5.02
CA ALA A 223 36.03 21.14 4.47
C ALA A 223 36.33 20.01 5.46
N VAL A 224 36.59 20.34 6.74
CA VAL A 224 36.81 19.35 7.81
C VAL A 224 35.59 18.48 8.03
N ALA A 225 34.39 19.08 8.02
CA ALA A 225 33.14 18.34 8.15
C ALA A 225 32.91 17.38 6.97
N VAL A 226 33.20 17.81 5.74
CA VAL A 226 33.11 16.97 4.53
C VAL A 226 34.09 15.80 4.59
N ALA A 227 35.35 16.04 4.98
CA ALA A 227 36.33 14.96 5.15
C ALA A 227 35.91 13.95 6.23
N ALA A 228 35.42 14.44 7.37
CA ALA A 228 34.94 13.57 8.44
C ALA A 228 33.72 12.74 8.00
N ALA A 229 32.80 13.34 7.24
CA ALA A 229 31.68 12.64 6.62
C ALA A 229 32.14 11.53 5.66
N ALA A 230 33.13 11.82 4.81
CA ALA A 230 33.71 10.83 3.91
C ALA A 230 34.31 9.63 4.65
N VAL A 231 35.08 9.88 5.71
CA VAL A 231 35.67 8.82 6.54
C VAL A 231 34.58 7.97 7.20
N ARG A 232 33.53 8.59 7.75
CA ARG A 232 32.38 7.86 8.34
C ARG A 232 31.68 6.99 7.30
N ALA A 233 31.41 7.53 6.11
CA ALA A 233 30.76 6.79 5.05
C ALA A 233 31.61 5.60 4.58
N GLN A 234 32.92 5.77 4.43
CA GLN A 234 33.84 4.67 4.09
C GLN A 234 33.86 3.57 5.15
N ALA A 235 33.88 3.94 6.44
CA ALA A 235 33.81 2.98 7.53
C ALA A 235 32.46 2.23 7.54
N ALA A 236 31.35 2.93 7.33
CA ALA A 236 30.01 2.34 7.29
C ALA A 236 29.84 1.31 6.17
N THR A 237 30.46 1.55 5.01
CA THR A 237 30.41 0.68 3.84
C THR A 237 31.53 -0.36 3.79
N ALA A 238 32.34 -0.48 4.85
CA ALA A 238 33.40 -1.49 4.90
C ALA A 238 32.82 -2.92 4.71
N GLY A 239 33.43 -3.68 3.80
CA GLY A 239 32.98 -5.03 3.42
C GLY A 239 31.61 -5.05 2.72
N ALA A 240 31.22 -3.95 2.07
CA ALA A 240 30.02 -3.85 1.24
C ALA A 240 30.38 -3.21 -0.11
N ALA A 241 29.63 -3.56 -1.15
CA ALA A 241 29.78 -2.97 -2.47
C ALA A 241 29.00 -1.65 -2.54
N VAL A 242 29.69 -0.53 -2.79
CA VAL A 242 29.06 0.77 -2.98
C VAL A 242 28.23 0.75 -4.27
N LEU A 243 27.01 1.27 -4.21
CA LEU A 243 26.11 1.39 -5.35
C LEU A 243 26.45 2.64 -6.17
N GLU A 244 26.74 2.43 -7.44
CA GLU A 244 27.00 3.48 -8.42
C GLU A 244 25.80 3.65 -9.34
N GLN A 245 25.32 4.88 -9.50
CA GLN A 245 24.28 5.15 -10.49
C GLN A 245 24.87 5.02 -11.90
N VAL A 246 24.31 4.12 -12.70
CA VAL A 246 24.75 3.87 -14.08
C VAL A 246 23.78 4.41 -15.13
N ALA A 247 22.52 4.63 -14.76
CA ALA A 247 21.51 5.24 -15.62
C ALA A 247 20.35 5.85 -14.82
N GLY A 248 19.49 6.60 -15.52
CA GLY A 248 18.33 7.25 -14.94
C GLY A 248 18.63 8.65 -14.41
N ARG A 249 17.60 9.29 -13.84
CA ARG A 249 17.67 10.67 -13.30
C ARG A 249 17.50 10.71 -11.79
N PHE A 250 16.90 9.68 -11.21
CA PHE A 250 16.66 9.60 -9.78
C PHE A 250 17.94 9.19 -9.03
N ALA A 251 18.42 10.06 -8.14
CA ALA A 251 19.41 9.75 -7.11
C ALA A 251 19.07 10.52 -5.84
N THR A 252 19.24 9.88 -4.68
CA THR A 252 19.18 10.54 -3.37
C THR A 252 20.58 10.92 -2.90
N TYR A 253 20.67 11.86 -1.97
CA TYR A 253 21.95 12.19 -1.34
C TYR A 253 22.46 11.04 -0.47
N GLY A 254 23.76 11.12 -0.16
CA GLY A 254 24.43 10.14 0.69
C GLY A 254 25.01 8.97 -0.09
N THR A 255 25.52 7.99 0.65
CA THR A 255 26.18 6.80 0.09
C THR A 255 25.30 5.58 0.31
N TRP A 256 25.06 4.86 -0.77
CA TRP A 256 24.35 3.58 -0.78
C TRP A 256 25.34 2.43 -0.98
N ALA A 257 25.14 1.31 -0.27
CA ALA A 257 25.94 0.10 -0.44
C ALA A 257 25.11 -1.16 -0.19
N VAL A 258 25.57 -2.29 -0.70
CA VAL A 258 24.93 -3.61 -0.53
C VAL A 258 25.92 -4.67 -0.09
N ARG A 259 25.48 -5.58 0.77
CA ARG A 259 26.27 -6.73 1.26
C ARG A 259 25.44 -8.00 1.24
N GLY A 260 26.02 -9.11 0.79
CA GLY A 260 25.38 -10.42 0.77
C GLY A 260 25.70 -11.25 2.00
N ALA A 261 24.88 -12.26 2.26
CA ALA A 261 25.03 -13.16 3.41
C ALA A 261 26.16 -14.22 3.29
N GLY A 262 26.83 -14.34 2.14
CA GLY A 262 27.83 -15.40 1.91
C GLY A 262 29.16 -15.20 2.65
N ILE A 263 29.80 -16.27 3.12
CA ILE A 263 31.17 -16.25 3.67
C ILE A 263 32.15 -16.23 2.50
N ALA A 264 32.82 -15.11 2.23
CA ALA A 264 34.03 -15.16 1.41
C ALA A 264 35.06 -16.04 2.13
N ALA A 265 35.84 -16.85 1.40
CA ALA A 265 36.93 -17.64 1.97
C ALA A 265 37.89 -16.71 2.74
N GLY A 266 37.67 -16.56 4.06
CA GLY A 266 38.27 -15.46 4.85
C GLY A 266 37.39 -14.82 5.94
N GLY A 267 36.11 -15.18 6.08
CA GLY A 267 35.33 -14.88 7.31
C GLY A 267 34.65 -13.51 7.39
N VAL A 268 34.49 -12.79 6.28
CA VAL A 268 33.67 -11.57 6.18
C VAL A 268 32.68 -11.72 5.01
N GLY A 269 31.49 -11.13 5.13
CA GLY A 269 30.40 -11.31 4.16
C GLY A 269 30.79 -10.87 2.74
N ALA A 270 30.37 -11.62 1.72
CA ALA A 270 30.76 -11.40 0.34
C ALA A 270 30.07 -10.15 -0.27
N PRO A 271 30.80 -9.31 -1.02
CA PRO A 271 30.18 -8.25 -1.82
C PRO A 271 29.25 -8.86 -2.87
N VAL A 272 28.06 -8.28 -3.05
CA VAL A 272 27.10 -8.71 -4.07
C VAL A 272 27.40 -7.91 -5.33
N ALA A 273 27.72 -8.57 -6.45
CA ALA A 273 27.56 -7.95 -7.75
C ALA A 273 26.07 -7.99 -8.08
N GLY A 274 25.46 -6.84 -8.31
CA GLY A 274 24.01 -6.76 -8.45
C GLY A 274 23.56 -5.42 -8.99
N LEU A 275 22.36 -5.43 -9.57
CA LEU A 275 21.68 -4.27 -10.09
C LEU A 275 20.47 -3.93 -9.23
N LEU A 276 20.32 -2.65 -8.91
CA LEU A 276 19.17 -2.11 -8.20
C LEU A 276 18.43 -1.14 -9.11
N VAL A 277 17.13 -1.35 -9.27
CA VAL A 277 16.22 -0.31 -9.79
C VAL A 277 15.70 0.46 -8.59
N GLY A 278 15.89 1.78 -8.60
CA GLY A 278 15.27 2.70 -7.65
C GLY A 278 14.25 3.56 -8.37
N MET A 279 13.06 3.69 -7.81
CA MET A 279 11.98 4.51 -8.36
C MET A 279 11.40 5.38 -7.26
N MET A 280 11.24 6.67 -7.55
CA MET A 280 10.65 7.64 -6.64
C MET A 280 9.53 8.39 -7.35
N PRO A 281 8.25 8.07 -7.05
CA PRO A 281 7.12 8.84 -7.59
C PRO A 281 7.24 10.34 -7.30
N GLY A 282 7.86 10.70 -6.17
CA GLY A 282 8.16 12.09 -5.83
C GLY A 282 6.86 12.86 -5.66
N GLN A 283 6.67 13.89 -6.50
CA GLN A 283 5.43 14.69 -6.55
C GLN A 283 4.49 14.28 -7.70
N LEU A 284 4.80 13.20 -8.42
CA LEU A 284 3.96 12.75 -9.52
C LEU A 284 2.61 12.28 -8.97
N ASN A 285 1.53 12.90 -9.45
CA ASN A 285 0.17 12.72 -8.95
C ASN A 285 -0.06 13.27 -7.51
N ASP A 286 0.80 14.17 -7.02
CA ASP A 286 0.57 14.87 -5.75
C ASP A 286 -0.77 15.62 -5.76
N GLY A 287 -1.51 15.52 -4.65
CA GLY A 287 -2.83 16.12 -4.49
C GLY A 287 -3.99 15.19 -4.88
N GLU A 288 -3.71 14.08 -5.57
CA GLU A 288 -4.72 13.05 -5.83
C GLU A 288 -4.98 12.22 -4.56
N GLN A 289 -6.24 12.03 -4.21
CA GLN A 289 -6.60 11.33 -2.96
C GLN A 289 -6.40 9.81 -3.04
N ASP A 290 -6.14 9.25 -4.23
CA ASP A 290 -5.90 7.84 -4.48
C ASP A 290 -4.41 7.44 -4.42
N PHE A 291 -3.54 8.34 -3.94
CA PHE A 291 -2.13 8.06 -3.70
C PHE A 291 -1.83 7.69 -2.22
N ILE A 292 -0.89 6.76 -2.02
CA ILE A 292 -0.37 6.44 -0.68
C ILE A 292 0.77 7.40 -0.36
N ASP A 293 0.48 8.40 0.47
CA ASP A 293 1.51 9.29 0.99
C ASP A 293 2.48 8.58 1.96
N ARG A 294 3.53 9.30 2.33
CA ARG A 294 4.54 8.82 3.27
C ARG A 294 3.97 8.37 4.61
N MET A 295 3.10 9.16 5.25
CA MET A 295 2.58 8.85 6.59
C MET A 295 1.79 7.54 6.57
N ARG A 296 1.01 7.32 5.50
CA ARG A 296 0.29 6.06 5.26
C ARG A 296 1.25 4.92 5.00
N ALA A 297 2.21 5.10 4.09
CA ALA A 297 3.21 4.06 3.77
C ALA A 297 3.95 3.58 5.02
N GLU A 298 4.33 4.50 5.92
CA GLU A 298 5.01 4.17 7.19
C GLU A 298 4.21 3.26 8.12
N GLN A 299 2.87 3.21 8.00
CA GLN A 299 1.99 2.37 8.81
C GLN A 299 1.65 1.03 8.14
N MET A 300 2.05 0.85 6.88
CA MET A 300 1.70 -0.32 6.08
C MET A 300 2.80 -1.39 6.16
N ARG A 301 2.40 -2.67 6.15
CA ARG A 301 3.33 -3.79 5.92
C ARG A 301 3.62 -4.01 4.44
N SER A 302 2.67 -3.65 3.60
CA SER A 302 2.73 -3.74 2.16
C SER A 302 1.76 -2.73 1.54
N ALA A 303 2.07 -2.22 0.36
CA ALA A 303 1.27 -1.24 -0.35
C ALA A 303 1.04 -1.69 -1.80
N PRO A 304 -0.17 -1.54 -2.34
CA PRO A 304 -0.45 -1.81 -3.75
C PRO A 304 0.27 -0.79 -4.65
N SER A 305 0.88 -1.25 -5.74
CA SER A 305 1.50 -0.43 -6.78
C SER A 305 1.02 -0.91 -8.15
N ARG A 306 0.71 0.00 -9.07
CA ARG A 306 0.31 -0.35 -10.46
C ARG A 306 1.49 -0.58 -11.39
N VAL A 307 2.69 -0.42 -10.89
CA VAL A 307 3.92 -0.76 -11.58
C VAL A 307 4.86 -1.52 -10.66
N ARG A 308 5.47 -2.59 -11.18
CA ARG A 308 6.56 -3.34 -10.54
C ARG A 308 7.60 -3.72 -11.57
N PHE A 309 8.82 -3.99 -11.14
CA PHE A 309 9.95 -4.20 -12.05
C PHE A 309 10.62 -5.55 -11.86
N THR A 310 11.14 -6.09 -12.95
CA THR A 310 12.02 -7.27 -12.94
C THR A 310 13.30 -7.00 -13.71
N TRP A 311 14.34 -7.79 -13.43
CA TRP A 311 15.54 -7.88 -14.25
C TRP A 311 15.37 -9.07 -15.18
N GLU A 312 15.44 -8.82 -16.48
CA GLU A 312 15.43 -9.85 -17.53
C GLU A 312 16.77 -9.89 -18.24
N SER A 313 17.01 -10.95 -19.00
CA SER A 313 18.16 -11.04 -19.88
C SER A 313 17.75 -10.66 -21.30
N ASP A 314 18.48 -9.74 -21.93
CA ASP A 314 18.35 -9.49 -23.37
C ASP A 314 18.85 -10.70 -24.20
N ALA A 315 18.76 -10.60 -25.53
CA ALA A 315 19.21 -11.67 -26.43
C ALA A 315 20.71 -11.99 -26.31
N GLN A 316 21.50 -11.08 -25.73
CA GLN A 316 22.93 -11.21 -25.49
C GLN A 316 23.24 -11.66 -24.05
N GLY A 317 22.22 -11.82 -23.20
CA GLY A 317 22.36 -12.22 -21.81
C GLY A 317 22.64 -11.07 -20.84
N ASN A 318 22.60 -9.81 -21.29
CA ASN A 318 22.77 -8.66 -20.40
C ASN A 318 21.51 -8.42 -19.58
N PRO A 319 21.66 -8.03 -18.30
CA PRO A 319 20.53 -7.67 -17.46
C PRO A 319 19.90 -6.36 -17.92
N VAL A 320 18.61 -6.41 -18.26
CA VAL A 320 17.79 -5.25 -18.64
C VAL A 320 16.58 -5.16 -17.71
N PRO A 321 16.22 -3.95 -17.21
CA PRO A 321 15.04 -3.79 -16.39
C PRO A 321 13.81 -3.83 -17.28
N ARG A 322 12.75 -4.48 -16.80
CA ARG A 322 11.43 -4.47 -17.42
C ARG A 322 10.37 -4.10 -16.39
N GLY A 323 9.48 -3.19 -16.76
CA GLY A 323 8.32 -2.81 -15.94
C GLY A 323 7.08 -3.62 -16.31
N TRP A 324 6.19 -3.81 -15.35
CA TRP A 324 4.94 -4.52 -15.52
C TRP A 324 3.78 -3.75 -14.90
N HIS A 325 2.68 -3.63 -15.63
CA HIS A 325 1.40 -3.18 -15.09
C HIS A 325 0.81 -4.22 -14.17
N THR A 326 0.68 -3.91 -12.89
CA THR A 326 0.26 -4.88 -11.88
C THR A 326 -1.18 -4.61 -11.43
N PRO A 327 -2.16 -5.45 -11.83
CA PRO A 327 -3.55 -5.29 -11.41
C PRO A 327 -3.76 -5.69 -9.95
N PRO A 328 -4.90 -5.32 -9.34
CA PRO A 328 -5.28 -5.75 -8.00
C PRO A 328 -5.09 -7.25 -7.79
N GLY A 329 -4.44 -7.62 -6.68
CA GLY A 329 -4.10 -9.01 -6.35
C GLY A 329 -2.75 -9.48 -6.90
N LYS A 330 -2.08 -8.68 -7.75
CA LYS A 330 -0.69 -8.87 -8.20
C LYS A 330 0.20 -7.63 -7.91
N ASP A 331 -0.37 -6.62 -7.28
CA ASP A 331 0.14 -5.27 -7.07
C ASP A 331 0.84 -5.04 -5.73
N ASN A 332 0.83 -6.00 -4.82
CA ASN A 332 1.30 -5.78 -3.45
C ASN A 332 2.84 -5.77 -3.34
N VAL A 333 3.40 -4.66 -2.82
CA VAL A 333 4.84 -4.45 -2.58
C VAL A 333 5.12 -4.28 -1.09
N ARG A 334 6.15 -4.94 -0.55
CA ARG A 334 6.49 -4.90 0.89
C ARG A 334 7.01 -3.52 1.28
N VAL A 335 6.50 -2.94 2.38
CA VAL A 335 6.98 -1.64 2.89
C VAL A 335 7.88 -1.88 4.10
N ARG A 336 9.11 -1.35 4.08
CA ARG A 336 10.10 -1.55 5.14
C ARG A 336 10.81 -0.25 5.50
N LYS A 337 11.07 -0.05 6.78
CA LYS A 337 11.83 1.10 7.29
C LYS A 337 13.28 0.71 7.52
N MET A 338 14.21 1.55 7.08
CA MET A 338 15.63 1.36 7.43
C MET A 338 15.87 1.68 8.91
N ALA A 339 16.65 0.83 9.57
CA ALA A 339 16.96 0.94 10.99
C ALA A 339 18.41 1.39 11.22
N TRP A 340 18.65 2.19 12.25
CA TRP A 340 20.00 2.62 12.61
C TRP A 340 20.81 1.45 13.17
N ASP A 341 21.97 1.19 12.57
CA ASP A 341 22.95 0.21 13.02
C ASP A 341 24.10 0.94 13.73
N ASN A 342 24.17 0.77 15.06
CA ASN A 342 25.21 1.37 15.89
C ASN A 342 26.62 0.88 15.54
N SER A 343 26.77 -0.34 15.01
CA SER A 343 28.10 -0.88 14.68
C SER A 343 28.68 -0.23 13.43
N ARG A 344 27.82 0.08 12.45
CA ARG A 344 28.19 0.72 11.18
C ARG A 344 28.08 2.24 11.21
N GLN A 345 27.37 2.80 12.21
CA GLN A 345 26.98 4.21 12.22
C GLN A 345 26.23 4.60 10.93
N ALA A 346 25.33 3.73 10.48
CA ALA A 346 24.56 3.90 9.25
C ALA A 346 23.18 3.26 9.36
N TYR A 347 22.28 3.63 8.45
CA TYR A 347 20.98 2.99 8.35
C TYR A 347 21.07 1.73 7.49
N THR A 348 20.37 0.68 7.90
CA THR A 348 20.40 -0.61 7.22
C THR A 348 19.02 -1.21 7.07
N PHE A 349 18.86 -2.04 6.04
CA PHE A 349 17.72 -2.92 5.85
C PHE A 349 18.22 -4.24 5.27
N THR A 350 17.78 -5.37 5.81
CA THR A 350 18.13 -6.70 5.28
C THR A 350 16.90 -7.32 4.65
N THR A 351 17.03 -7.80 3.42
CA THR A 351 15.92 -8.38 2.68
C THR A 351 15.48 -9.74 3.27
N GLU A 352 14.28 -10.17 2.90
CA GLU A 352 13.58 -11.33 3.50
C GLU A 352 13.69 -12.61 2.67
N GLU A 353 14.43 -12.59 1.55
CA GLU A 353 14.69 -13.76 0.72
C GLU A 353 15.69 -14.73 1.38
N GLU A 354 15.74 -15.99 0.92
CA GLU A 354 16.62 -17.04 1.45
C GLU A 354 18.10 -16.65 1.46
N ASN A 355 18.52 -15.89 0.44
CA ASN A 355 19.84 -15.28 0.33
C ASN A 355 19.73 -13.77 0.61
N PRO A 356 19.68 -13.34 1.90
CA PRO A 356 19.35 -11.96 2.23
C PRO A 356 20.48 -11.00 1.82
N ILE A 357 20.07 -9.83 1.35
CA ILE A 357 20.95 -8.72 1.01
C ILE A 357 20.75 -7.62 2.05
N THR A 358 21.82 -7.15 2.67
CA THR A 358 21.79 -5.98 3.53
C THR A 358 22.09 -4.74 2.71
N ILE A 359 21.12 -3.84 2.62
CA ILE A 359 21.23 -2.50 2.05
C ILE A 359 21.68 -1.56 3.16
N ILE A 360 22.67 -0.72 2.86
CA ILE A 360 23.27 0.26 3.77
C ILE A 360 23.09 1.64 3.14
N TRP A 361 22.65 2.60 3.93
CA TRP A 361 22.59 4.00 3.55
C TRP A 361 23.17 4.88 4.65
N THR A 362 24.01 5.82 4.25
CA THR A 362 24.48 6.90 5.10
C THR A 362 24.17 8.24 4.43
N PRO A 363 23.71 9.27 5.16
CA PRO A 363 23.52 10.60 4.60
C PRO A 363 24.84 11.26 4.17
N ASP A 364 25.98 10.78 4.66
CA ASP A 364 27.31 11.25 4.30
C ASP A 364 27.76 10.73 2.92
N HIS A 365 28.63 11.47 2.22
CA HIS A 365 29.21 11.07 0.94
C HIS A 365 30.59 10.43 1.14
N SER A 366 30.82 9.20 0.68
CA SER A 366 32.09 8.47 0.81
C SER A 366 33.26 9.04 -0.01
N GLY A 367 32.97 9.98 -0.92
CA GLY A 367 33.96 10.54 -1.84
C GLY A 367 34.40 9.58 -2.96
N VAL A 368 33.80 8.39 -3.05
CA VAL A 368 34.01 7.47 -4.18
C VAL A 368 33.38 8.09 -5.42
N HIS A 369 34.21 8.69 -6.27
CA HIS A 369 33.83 9.18 -7.58
C HIS A 369 34.47 8.27 -8.62
N VAL A 370 33.71 7.34 -9.19
CA VAL A 370 34.18 6.56 -10.34
C VAL A 370 33.92 7.40 -11.58
N PRO A 371 34.98 7.87 -12.30
CA PRO A 371 34.79 8.52 -13.59
C PRO A 371 33.96 7.59 -14.50
N SER A 372 33.16 8.14 -15.41
CA SER A 372 32.57 7.37 -16.51
C SER A 372 33.70 6.76 -17.35
N ASN A 373 34.20 5.60 -16.94
CA ASN A 373 35.37 4.97 -17.53
C ASN A 373 34.99 4.53 -18.94
N THR A 374 35.60 5.17 -19.94
CA THR A 374 35.48 4.90 -21.38
C THR A 374 36.19 3.60 -21.80
N GLY A 375 36.44 2.68 -20.86
CA GLY A 375 37.17 1.43 -21.08
C GLY A 375 36.29 0.19 -20.93
N ASN A 376 35.90 -0.38 -22.06
CA ASN A 376 35.51 -1.76 -22.40
C ASN A 376 35.29 -2.81 -21.27
N GLN A 377 34.51 -2.51 -20.24
CA GLN A 377 33.76 -3.52 -19.49
C GLN A 377 32.30 -3.38 -19.90
N ASN A 378 31.65 -4.50 -20.21
CA ASN A 378 30.25 -4.56 -20.67
C ASN A 378 29.32 -3.97 -19.60
N ARG A 379 29.17 -2.63 -19.55
CA ARG A 379 28.05 -1.98 -18.87
C ARG A 379 26.79 -2.44 -19.60
N PRO A 380 25.74 -2.87 -18.87
CA PRO A 380 24.46 -3.16 -19.51
C PRO A 380 24.02 -1.93 -20.33
N ILE A 381 23.71 -2.12 -21.61
CA ILE A 381 23.10 -1.07 -22.43
C ILE A 381 21.64 -0.98 -21.98
N LEU A 382 21.36 -0.02 -21.10
CA LEU A 382 20.05 0.10 -20.48
C LEU A 382 19.10 0.87 -21.39
N PRO A 383 17.88 0.35 -21.66
CA PRO A 383 16.90 1.07 -22.45
C PRO A 383 16.46 2.35 -21.72
N ASN A 384 16.45 3.46 -22.44
CA ASN A 384 15.89 4.72 -21.97
C ASN A 384 14.82 5.20 -22.97
N PRO A 385 13.52 5.17 -22.61
CA PRO A 385 12.97 4.79 -21.31
C PRO A 385 12.89 3.27 -21.10
N VAL A 386 12.89 2.83 -19.84
CA VAL A 386 12.39 1.49 -19.47
C VAL A 386 10.89 1.43 -19.77
N MET A 387 10.47 0.41 -20.52
CA MET A 387 9.05 0.19 -20.86
C MET A 387 8.34 -0.59 -19.75
N VAL A 388 7.11 -0.20 -19.48
CA VAL A 388 6.16 -0.88 -18.60
C VAL A 388 5.14 -1.58 -19.49
N ASP A 389 5.14 -2.91 -19.49
CA ASP A 389 4.27 -3.72 -20.33
C ASP A 389 3.07 -4.27 -19.53
N PRO A 390 1.96 -4.63 -20.20
CA PRO A 390 0.88 -5.39 -19.57
C PRO A 390 1.41 -6.70 -18.98
N LEU A 391 0.98 -7.04 -17.76
CA LEU A 391 1.43 -8.27 -17.12
C LEU A 391 0.81 -9.50 -17.83
N PRO A 392 1.61 -10.47 -18.32
CA PRO A 392 1.09 -11.61 -19.04
C PRO A 392 0.28 -12.55 -18.13
N ASP A 393 -0.81 -13.11 -18.66
CA ASP A 393 -1.69 -14.05 -17.94
C ASP A 393 -0.96 -15.31 -17.46
N SER A 394 0.05 -15.77 -18.19
CA SER A 394 0.86 -16.97 -17.95
C SER A 394 1.98 -16.80 -16.92
N THR A 395 2.13 -15.60 -16.34
CA THR A 395 3.16 -15.41 -15.32
C THR A 395 2.74 -16.09 -14.02
N GLY A 396 3.54 -17.04 -13.54
CA GLY A 396 3.39 -17.65 -12.20
C GLY A 396 3.49 -16.65 -11.04
N ILE A 397 3.62 -15.35 -11.31
CA ILE A 397 3.74 -14.24 -10.38
C ILE A 397 2.44 -14.12 -9.56
N LYS A 398 2.46 -14.66 -8.34
CA LYS A 398 1.39 -14.49 -7.34
C LYS A 398 1.85 -13.49 -6.28
N ALA A 399 1.00 -12.53 -5.90
CA ALA A 399 1.24 -11.72 -4.72
C ALA A 399 1.07 -12.57 -3.46
N THR A 400 2.05 -12.58 -2.56
CA THR A 400 1.95 -13.30 -1.30
C THR A 400 1.36 -12.40 -0.21
N THR A 401 0.30 -12.87 0.44
CA THR A 401 -0.23 -12.33 1.71
C THR A 401 0.12 -13.21 2.91
N SER A 402 0.97 -14.24 2.74
CA SER A 402 1.38 -15.19 3.79
C SER A 402 2.87 -15.59 3.67
N PRO A 403 3.54 -16.01 4.76
CA PRO A 403 4.98 -16.30 4.74
C PRO A 403 5.29 -17.72 4.23
N ALA A 404 5.82 -17.82 2.99
CA ALA A 404 6.61 -18.90 2.33
C ALA A 404 6.00 -20.34 2.25
N PRO A 405 6.31 -21.21 1.23
CA PRO A 405 7.53 -21.28 0.42
C PRO A 405 7.37 -21.25 -1.12
N GLU A 406 8.40 -20.66 -1.75
CA GLU A 406 9.10 -21.00 -3.02
C GLU A 406 8.30 -21.55 -4.23
N GLU A 407 8.33 -21.01 -5.45
CA GLU A 407 9.02 -19.88 -6.09
C GLU A 407 7.99 -18.75 -6.42
N LYS A 408 8.37 -17.67 -7.13
CA LYS A 408 7.48 -16.73 -7.91
C LYS A 408 7.29 -15.27 -7.42
N SER A 409 8.08 -14.72 -6.50
CA SER A 409 7.88 -13.33 -6.02
C SER A 409 8.89 -12.31 -6.54
N PHE A 410 8.45 -11.08 -6.80
CA PHE A 410 9.34 -9.93 -6.99
C PHE A 410 10.17 -9.72 -5.71
N ALA A 411 11.48 -9.49 -5.84
CA ALA A 411 12.37 -9.05 -4.77
C ALA A 411 12.33 -7.52 -4.63
N ASP A 412 11.12 -6.96 -4.59
CA ASP A 412 10.88 -5.52 -4.46
C ASP A 412 10.41 -5.11 -3.08
N TYR A 413 10.72 -3.86 -2.75
CA TYR A 413 10.39 -3.21 -1.50
C TYR A 413 10.09 -1.73 -1.73
N ILE A 414 9.24 -1.14 -0.90
CA ILE A 414 9.16 0.30 -0.68
C ILE A 414 9.94 0.59 0.59
N LEU A 415 11.07 1.28 0.46
CA LEU A 415 11.92 1.67 1.57
C LEU A 415 11.52 3.04 2.11
N ILE A 416 11.30 3.09 3.42
CA ILE A 416 11.16 4.33 4.19
C ILE A 416 12.52 4.66 4.81
N LEU A 417 13.10 5.78 4.37
CA LEU A 417 14.29 6.33 5.02
C LEU A 417 13.87 7.17 6.22
N PRO A 418 14.60 7.11 7.34
CA PRO A 418 14.30 7.84 8.57
C PRO A 418 14.67 9.33 8.52
N VAL A 419 14.55 9.96 7.35
CA VAL A 419 14.69 11.40 7.11
C VAL A 419 13.47 11.90 6.35
N ALA A 420 12.94 13.07 6.71
CA ALA A 420 11.63 13.54 6.24
C ALA A 420 11.63 14.02 4.78
N ASP A 421 12.78 14.50 4.30
CA ASP A 421 12.98 15.14 2.99
C ASP A 421 13.19 14.15 1.84
N ILE A 422 13.39 12.87 2.12
CA ILE A 422 13.44 11.81 1.11
C ILE A 422 12.10 11.06 1.10
N PRO A 423 11.31 11.13 0.00
CA PRO A 423 10.09 10.32 -0.16
C PRO A 423 10.38 8.81 -0.09
N PRO A 424 9.37 7.98 0.22
CA PRO A 424 9.49 6.52 0.11
C PRO A 424 10.02 6.09 -1.26
N ILE A 425 10.96 5.14 -1.26
CA ILE A 425 11.68 4.70 -2.47
C ILE A 425 11.25 3.29 -2.81
N TYR A 426 10.69 3.06 -4.00
CA TYR A 426 10.55 1.71 -4.51
C TYR A 426 11.92 1.20 -4.97
N ILE A 427 12.29 0.01 -4.54
CA ILE A 427 13.49 -0.68 -4.99
C ILE A 427 13.16 -2.07 -5.51
N TYR A 428 13.93 -2.52 -6.50
CA TYR A 428 13.98 -3.91 -6.92
C TYR A 428 15.44 -4.34 -7.09
N LEU A 429 15.81 -5.43 -6.43
CA LEU A 429 17.17 -5.99 -6.48
C LEU A 429 17.21 -7.17 -7.45
N SER A 430 18.24 -7.21 -8.30
CA SER A 430 18.55 -8.43 -9.06
C SER A 430 18.90 -9.56 -8.09
N LYS A 431 18.49 -10.80 -8.42
CA LYS A 431 19.04 -11.96 -7.71
C LYS A 431 20.58 -11.95 -7.83
N PRO A 432 21.31 -12.35 -6.78
CA PRO A 432 22.77 -12.39 -6.84
C PRO A 432 23.23 -13.30 -7.98
N PRO A 433 24.38 -13.02 -8.62
CA PRO A 433 24.95 -13.90 -9.63
C PRO A 433 25.19 -15.27 -9.03
N VAL A 434 25.27 -16.26 -9.90
CA VAL A 434 25.64 -17.61 -9.48
C VAL A 434 27.13 -17.69 -9.14
N ALA A 435 27.46 -18.46 -8.12
CA ALA A 435 28.83 -18.82 -7.75
C ALA A 435 29.13 -20.28 -8.12
N PHE A 436 30.42 -20.62 -8.24
CA PHE A 436 30.85 -21.98 -8.51
C PHE A 436 30.39 -22.91 -7.39
N LEU A 437 29.80 -24.07 -7.76
CA LEU A 437 29.20 -25.05 -6.86
C LEU A 437 27.91 -24.59 -6.15
N ASP A 438 27.30 -23.48 -6.57
CA ASP A 438 25.94 -23.17 -6.13
C ASP A 438 25.00 -24.31 -6.54
N VAL A 439 24.10 -24.68 -5.62
CA VAL A 439 23.12 -25.75 -5.80
C VAL A 439 21.76 -25.25 -5.34
N GLU A 440 20.80 -25.23 -6.26
CA GLU A 440 19.39 -24.84 -6.07
C GLU A 440 18.54 -25.66 -7.06
N LEU A 441 17.21 -25.46 -7.09
CA LEU A 441 16.41 -25.95 -8.21
C LEU A 441 16.78 -25.18 -9.48
N TYR A 442 16.67 -25.82 -10.65
CA TYR A 442 17.03 -25.14 -11.90
C TYR A 442 16.17 -23.89 -12.16
N SER A 443 14.90 -23.95 -11.79
CA SER A 443 13.95 -22.85 -11.82
C SER A 443 14.41 -21.64 -10.98
N ASP A 444 15.08 -21.86 -9.85
CA ASP A 444 15.61 -20.80 -8.98
C ASP A 444 16.80 -20.04 -9.58
N PHE A 445 17.60 -20.68 -10.44
CA PHE A 445 18.68 -20.04 -11.16
C PHE A 445 18.20 -19.10 -12.27
N LYS A 446 16.91 -19.12 -12.63
CA LYS A 446 16.37 -18.18 -13.61
C LYS A 446 16.56 -16.75 -13.10
N ARG A 447 16.96 -15.85 -14.02
CA ARG A 447 17.24 -14.43 -13.77
C ARG A 447 18.45 -14.16 -12.86
N ARG A 448 19.23 -15.18 -12.46
CA ARG A 448 20.56 -14.99 -11.87
C ARG A 448 21.60 -14.85 -12.98
N SER A 449 22.45 -13.83 -12.89
CA SER A 449 23.54 -13.65 -13.86
C SER A 449 24.51 -14.82 -13.77
N ARG A 450 24.79 -15.42 -14.94
CA ARG A 450 25.80 -16.47 -15.12
C ARG A 450 27.20 -15.92 -15.44
N GLN A 451 27.31 -14.60 -15.55
CA GLN A 451 28.57 -13.88 -15.78
C GLN A 451 29.30 -14.28 -17.08
N GLY A 452 28.61 -14.95 -18.01
CA GLY A 452 29.22 -15.57 -19.19
C GLY A 452 30.18 -16.73 -18.91
N LYS A 453 30.44 -17.05 -17.63
CA LYS A 453 31.43 -18.03 -17.17
C LYS A 453 30.82 -19.37 -16.74
N TYR A 454 29.59 -19.34 -16.22
CA TYR A 454 28.98 -20.51 -15.60
C TYR A 454 27.72 -20.97 -16.33
N GLU A 455 27.36 -22.23 -16.15
CA GLU A 455 26.07 -22.80 -16.55
C GLU A 455 25.49 -23.64 -15.39
N ALA A 456 24.16 -23.70 -15.30
CA ALA A 456 23.49 -24.56 -14.34
C ALA A 456 23.17 -25.90 -15.02
N ASP A 457 23.69 -26.97 -14.44
CA ASP A 457 23.59 -28.33 -14.94
C ASP A 457 22.57 -29.11 -14.11
N HIS A 458 21.57 -29.72 -14.75
CA HIS A 458 20.53 -30.50 -14.07
C HIS A 458 21.08 -31.85 -13.64
N MET A 459 20.95 -32.17 -12.35
CA MET A 459 21.37 -33.46 -11.81
C MET A 459 20.25 -34.08 -10.98
N PRO A 460 19.57 -35.15 -11.45
CA PRO A 460 19.80 -35.86 -12.71
C PRO A 460 19.35 -35.06 -13.95
N SER A 461 19.74 -35.51 -15.15
CA SER A 461 19.39 -34.80 -16.39
C SER A 461 17.89 -34.52 -16.55
N ALA A 462 17.55 -33.34 -17.08
CA ALA A 462 16.16 -32.97 -17.35
C ALA A 462 15.43 -33.98 -18.24
N ALA A 463 16.12 -34.61 -19.19
CA ALA A 463 15.55 -35.65 -20.05
C ALA A 463 15.13 -36.91 -19.27
N ALA A 464 15.94 -37.36 -18.30
CA ALA A 464 15.60 -38.48 -17.44
C ALA A 464 14.41 -38.15 -16.54
N VAL A 465 14.34 -36.93 -16.00
CA VAL A 465 13.19 -36.47 -15.21
C VAL A 465 11.92 -36.42 -16.04
N LYS A 466 11.96 -35.85 -17.25
CA LYS A 466 10.80 -35.84 -18.17
C LYS A 466 10.31 -37.25 -18.48
N ALA A 467 11.23 -38.20 -18.71
CA ALA A 467 10.88 -39.60 -18.94
C ALA A 467 10.27 -40.26 -17.69
N TYR A 468 10.78 -39.96 -16.50
CA TYR A 468 10.23 -40.44 -15.23
C TYR A 468 8.80 -39.92 -15.01
N LEU A 469 8.58 -38.62 -15.21
CA LEU A 469 7.26 -37.99 -15.04
C LEU A 469 6.23 -38.59 -16.00
N LYS A 470 6.59 -38.72 -17.29
CA LYS A 470 5.73 -39.37 -18.29
C LYS A 470 5.34 -40.80 -17.93
N ALA A 471 6.25 -41.57 -17.33
CA ALA A 471 6.00 -42.96 -16.99
C ALA A 471 5.15 -43.12 -15.72
N ASN A 472 5.27 -42.21 -14.75
CA ASN A 472 4.63 -42.33 -13.44
C ASN A 472 3.37 -41.49 -13.27
N TYR A 473 3.17 -40.48 -14.12
CA TYR A 473 2.02 -39.58 -14.08
C TYR A 473 1.44 -39.40 -15.50
N PRO A 474 0.77 -40.44 -16.05
CA PRO A 474 0.30 -40.44 -17.45
C PRO A 474 -0.75 -39.37 -17.75
N ASP A 475 -1.40 -38.81 -16.73
CA ASP A 475 -2.41 -37.76 -16.86
C ASP A 475 -1.81 -36.33 -16.94
N MET A 476 -0.49 -36.17 -16.71
CA MET A 476 0.15 -34.86 -16.84
C MET A 476 0.25 -34.44 -18.30
N THR A 477 -0.08 -33.18 -18.58
CA THR A 477 0.09 -32.60 -19.92
C THR A 477 1.57 -32.46 -20.27
N PRO A 478 1.93 -32.43 -21.57
CA PRO A 478 3.30 -32.13 -21.99
C PRO A 478 3.85 -30.82 -21.40
N GLU A 479 3.00 -29.80 -21.29
CA GLU A 479 3.33 -28.50 -20.70
C GLU A 479 3.64 -28.61 -19.20
N ASP A 480 2.82 -29.36 -18.45
CA ASP A 480 3.05 -29.59 -17.01
C ASP A 480 4.34 -30.39 -16.76
N ILE A 481 4.65 -31.35 -17.63
CA ILE A 481 5.91 -32.12 -17.57
C ILE A 481 7.11 -31.20 -17.83
N GLU A 482 7.02 -30.29 -18.80
CA GLU A 482 8.08 -29.32 -19.07
C GLU A 482 8.31 -28.41 -17.86
N LEU A 483 7.23 -27.91 -17.25
CA LEU A 483 7.31 -27.06 -16.06
C LEU A 483 7.91 -27.81 -14.87
N ALA A 484 7.40 -28.99 -14.54
CA ALA A 484 7.88 -29.81 -13.43
C ALA A 484 9.33 -30.26 -13.62
N SER A 485 9.80 -30.42 -14.87
CA SER A 485 11.21 -30.78 -15.14
C SER A 485 12.21 -29.67 -14.81
N GLN A 486 11.74 -28.46 -14.53
CA GLN A 486 12.58 -27.33 -14.11
C GLN A 486 12.77 -27.30 -12.58
N ASP A 487 11.92 -28.00 -11.82
CA ASP A 487 12.03 -28.10 -10.36
C ASP A 487 12.86 -29.35 -9.99
N VAL A 488 14.08 -29.39 -10.53
CA VAL A 488 15.09 -30.43 -10.33
C VAL A 488 16.35 -29.77 -9.84
N ALA A 489 17.07 -30.42 -8.92
CA ALA A 489 18.35 -29.91 -8.44
C ALA A 489 19.31 -29.66 -9.62
N ALA A 490 19.97 -28.51 -9.58
CA ALA A 490 21.01 -28.15 -10.53
C ALA A 490 22.25 -27.62 -9.79
N ILE A 491 23.41 -27.82 -10.40
CA ILE A 491 24.70 -27.34 -9.91
C ILE A 491 25.28 -26.31 -10.89
N VAL A 492 25.84 -25.24 -10.34
CA VAL A 492 26.54 -24.21 -11.12
C VAL A 492 27.99 -24.61 -11.34
N ILE A 493 28.36 -24.81 -12.61
CA ILE A 493 29.69 -25.25 -13.03
C ILE A 493 30.22 -24.35 -14.16
N PRO A 494 31.56 -24.27 -14.37
CA PRO A 494 32.13 -23.57 -15.51
C PRO A 494 31.53 -24.06 -16.82
N LYS A 495 31.30 -23.12 -17.74
CA LYS A 495 30.71 -23.37 -19.05
C LYS A 495 31.50 -24.43 -19.81
N GLU A 496 32.82 -24.41 -19.71
CA GLU A 496 33.69 -25.38 -20.37
C GLU A 496 33.41 -26.81 -19.86
N ILE A 497 33.25 -26.99 -18.55
CA ILE A 497 32.95 -28.31 -17.95
C ILE A 497 31.57 -28.80 -18.42
N HIS A 498 30.54 -27.95 -18.33
CA HIS A 498 29.19 -28.33 -18.74
C HIS A 498 29.17 -28.72 -20.23
N GLN A 499 29.78 -27.92 -21.09
CA GLN A 499 29.74 -28.10 -22.54
C GLN A 499 30.61 -29.26 -23.04
N THR A 500 31.67 -29.64 -22.33
CA THR A 500 32.62 -30.66 -22.82
C THR A 500 32.45 -32.00 -22.13
N LEU A 501 32.21 -32.01 -20.82
CA LEU A 501 32.28 -33.22 -20.00
C LEU A 501 30.92 -33.70 -19.50
N SER A 502 29.96 -32.80 -19.30
CA SER A 502 28.67 -33.22 -18.76
C SER A 502 27.84 -34.00 -19.79
N GLU A 503 27.37 -35.18 -19.37
CA GLU A 503 26.49 -36.03 -20.18
C GLU A 503 25.09 -35.42 -20.35
N THR A 504 24.71 -34.52 -19.44
CA THR A 504 23.42 -33.84 -19.42
C THR A 504 23.34 -32.69 -20.45
N TYR A 505 24.50 -32.24 -20.97
CA TYR A 505 24.57 -31.12 -21.89
C TYR A 505 24.04 -31.46 -23.28
N GLY A 506 23.19 -30.59 -23.83
CA GLY A 506 22.82 -30.59 -25.25
C GLY A 506 22.19 -31.89 -25.77
N GLY A 507 21.56 -32.70 -24.91
CA GLY A 507 20.93 -33.95 -25.32
C GLY A 507 21.90 -35.09 -25.64
N ARG A 508 23.13 -35.05 -25.10
CA ARG A 508 24.13 -36.13 -25.27
C ARG A 508 23.70 -37.46 -24.67
N ASN A 509 22.75 -37.46 -23.75
CA ASN A 509 22.15 -38.67 -23.22
C ASN A 509 21.51 -39.52 -24.33
N THR A 510 21.96 -40.76 -24.45
CA THR A 510 21.35 -41.73 -25.37
C THR A 510 19.96 -42.15 -24.87
N ALA A 511 19.09 -42.63 -25.77
CA ALA A 511 17.76 -43.12 -25.40
C ALA A 511 17.82 -44.21 -24.31
N ALA A 512 18.78 -45.14 -24.43
CA ALA A 512 19.00 -46.20 -23.43
C ALA A 512 19.44 -45.63 -22.07
N GLN A 513 20.27 -44.59 -22.07
CA GLN A 513 20.66 -43.91 -20.83
C GLN A 513 19.48 -43.20 -20.18
N ILE A 514 18.67 -42.47 -20.95
CA ILE A 514 17.47 -41.79 -20.44
C ILE A 514 16.50 -42.79 -19.81
N GLU A 515 16.26 -43.92 -20.48
CA GLU A 515 15.38 -44.98 -19.97
C GLU A 515 15.92 -45.63 -18.69
N ARG A 516 17.23 -45.88 -18.61
CA ARG A 516 17.87 -46.40 -17.39
C ARG A 516 17.79 -45.39 -16.25
N ASP A 517 18.12 -44.13 -16.53
CA ASP A 517 18.24 -43.07 -15.54
C ASP A 517 16.86 -42.65 -15.00
N SER A 518 15.83 -42.66 -15.84
CA SER A 518 14.45 -42.36 -15.41
C SER A 518 13.89 -43.39 -14.42
N ARG A 519 14.36 -44.64 -14.45
CA ARG A 519 13.97 -45.68 -13.47
C ARG A 519 14.59 -45.49 -12.09
N ASN A 520 15.71 -44.76 -12.00
CA ASN A 520 16.38 -44.49 -10.73
C ASN A 520 17.11 -43.15 -10.79
N LEU A 521 16.34 -42.08 -10.57
CA LEU A 521 16.79 -40.69 -10.59
C LEU A 521 17.88 -40.41 -9.55
N ARG A 522 17.83 -41.11 -8.39
CA ARG A 522 18.83 -40.98 -7.33
C ARG A 522 20.20 -41.46 -7.78
N ALA A 523 20.26 -42.67 -8.35
CA ALA A 523 21.50 -43.21 -8.88
C ALA A 523 21.96 -42.48 -10.15
N ALA A 524 21.04 -41.90 -10.92
CA ALA A 524 21.38 -41.08 -12.08
C ALA A 524 22.13 -39.80 -11.67
N LEU A 525 21.68 -39.13 -10.60
CA LEU A 525 22.37 -37.97 -10.04
C LEU A 525 23.81 -38.31 -9.65
N ASP A 526 24.00 -39.40 -8.91
CA ASP A 526 25.32 -39.83 -8.47
C ASP A 526 26.26 -40.03 -9.66
N ARG A 527 25.79 -40.72 -10.71
CA ARG A 527 26.57 -40.92 -11.95
C ARG A 527 26.91 -39.61 -12.65
N ASN A 528 25.93 -38.69 -12.78
CA ASN A 528 26.16 -37.41 -13.46
C ASN A 528 27.18 -36.56 -12.70
N LEU A 529 27.11 -36.50 -11.37
CA LEU A 529 28.09 -35.76 -10.57
C LEU A 529 29.47 -36.42 -10.59
N ASP A 530 29.54 -37.75 -10.47
CA ASP A 530 30.80 -38.48 -10.48
C ASP A 530 31.54 -38.33 -11.83
N ALA A 531 30.81 -38.23 -12.94
CA ALA A 531 31.38 -38.00 -14.27
C ALA A 531 32.15 -36.67 -14.37
N ILE A 532 31.66 -35.60 -13.72
CA ILE A 532 32.30 -34.28 -13.75
C ILE A 532 33.21 -34.01 -12.54
N LYS A 533 33.20 -34.88 -11.52
CA LYS A 533 33.96 -34.73 -10.27
C LYS A 533 35.45 -34.41 -10.47
N PRO A 534 36.20 -35.08 -11.36
CA PRO A 534 37.61 -34.75 -11.59
C PRO A 534 37.81 -33.30 -12.06
N ALA A 535 36.99 -32.84 -13.02
CA ALA A 535 37.08 -31.49 -13.55
C ALA A 535 36.68 -30.41 -12.52
N LEU A 536 35.72 -30.72 -11.63
CA LEU A 536 35.40 -29.81 -10.52
C LEU A 536 36.60 -29.61 -9.60
N LYS A 537 37.37 -30.69 -9.32
CA LYS A 537 38.59 -30.62 -8.50
C LYS A 537 39.69 -29.82 -9.18
N ASP A 538 39.87 -29.99 -10.49
CA ASP A 538 40.82 -29.19 -11.27
C ASP A 538 40.48 -27.69 -11.24
N HIS A 539 39.20 -27.35 -11.06
CA HIS A 539 38.69 -25.99 -10.86
C HIS A 539 38.66 -25.54 -9.38
N GLY A 540 39.34 -26.27 -8.48
CA GLY A 540 39.57 -25.86 -7.10
C GLY A 540 38.53 -26.36 -6.09
N ALA A 541 37.61 -27.24 -6.49
CA ALA A 541 36.68 -27.86 -5.54
C ALA A 541 37.39 -28.89 -4.65
N THR A 542 37.14 -28.82 -3.35
CA THR A 542 37.57 -29.85 -2.40
C THR A 542 36.59 -31.03 -2.38
N ASP A 543 37.05 -32.22 -1.98
CA ASP A 543 36.15 -33.38 -1.83
C ASP A 543 35.00 -33.07 -0.85
N ALA A 544 35.27 -32.35 0.24
CA ALA A 544 34.25 -31.96 1.21
C ALA A 544 33.16 -31.06 0.59
N GLN A 545 33.53 -30.12 -0.29
CA GLN A 545 32.55 -29.28 -1.00
C GLN A 545 31.72 -30.11 -1.98
N ILE A 546 32.32 -31.05 -2.71
CA ILE A 546 31.60 -31.90 -3.66
C ILE A 546 30.61 -32.82 -2.95
N GLU A 547 30.99 -33.38 -1.80
CA GLU A 547 30.05 -34.19 -0.99
C GLU A 547 28.92 -33.34 -0.39
N ALA A 548 29.20 -32.10 0.01
CA ALA A 548 28.16 -31.17 0.48
C ALA A 548 27.17 -30.80 -0.65
N VAL A 549 27.68 -30.55 -1.86
CA VAL A 549 26.87 -30.34 -3.07
C VAL A 549 25.99 -31.55 -3.34
N LYS A 550 26.57 -32.76 -3.34
CA LYS A 550 25.85 -34.02 -3.52
C LYS A 550 24.71 -34.16 -2.51
N ALA A 551 25.00 -33.94 -1.23
CA ALA A 551 24.00 -34.01 -0.16
C ALA A 551 22.87 -32.98 -0.35
N LYS A 552 23.19 -31.74 -0.74
CA LYS A 552 22.19 -30.69 -0.99
C LYS A 552 21.29 -31.05 -2.19
N MET A 553 21.86 -31.53 -3.30
CA MET A 553 21.06 -31.94 -4.46
C MET A 553 20.13 -33.12 -4.13
N HIS A 554 20.63 -34.10 -3.36
CA HIS A 554 19.78 -35.21 -2.91
C HIS A 554 18.62 -34.74 -2.04
N LYS A 555 18.87 -33.78 -1.14
CA LYS A 555 17.83 -33.18 -0.30
C LYS A 555 16.75 -32.50 -1.15
N LEU A 556 17.15 -31.61 -2.07
CA LEU A 556 16.22 -30.88 -2.96
C LEU A 556 15.35 -31.84 -3.79
N ASN A 557 15.96 -32.83 -4.43
CA ASN A 557 15.22 -33.79 -5.24
C ASN A 557 14.29 -34.69 -4.39
N SER A 558 14.63 -34.94 -3.11
CA SER A 558 13.74 -35.64 -2.18
C SER A 558 12.53 -34.77 -1.81
N GLU A 559 12.75 -33.49 -1.54
CA GLU A 559 11.70 -32.51 -1.21
C GLU A 559 10.73 -32.30 -2.38
N MET A 560 11.24 -32.36 -3.61
CA MET A 560 10.43 -32.33 -4.84
C MET A 560 9.74 -33.68 -5.15
N GLY A 561 9.93 -34.72 -4.33
CA GLY A 561 9.30 -36.02 -4.51
C GLY A 561 9.82 -36.84 -5.70
N LEU A 562 11.02 -36.53 -6.20
CA LEU A 562 11.65 -37.25 -7.32
C LEU A 562 12.31 -38.57 -6.91
N TYR A 563 12.63 -38.72 -5.62
CA TYR A 563 13.10 -39.98 -5.06
C TYR A 563 11.93 -40.69 -4.38
N ARG A 564 11.58 -41.86 -4.91
CA ARG A 564 10.65 -42.78 -4.27
C ARG A 564 11.42 -43.89 -3.57
#